data_AF-A0A960WKP3-F1
#
_entry.id   AF-A0A960WKP3-F1
#
_cell.length_a   1.000
_cell.length_b   1.000
_cell.length_c   1.000
_cell.angle_alpha   90.00
_cell.angle_beta   90.00
_cell.angle_gamma   90.00
#
_symmetry.space_group_name_H-M   'P 1'
#
loop_
_entity.id
_entity.type
_entity.pdbx_description
1 polymer ?
#
loop_
_entity_poly.entity_id
_entity_poly.type
_entity_poly.pdbx_seq_one_letter_code
_entity_poly.pdbx_strand_id
1 'polypeptide(L)'
;MLVTRTDEKWNVTIEEQDNQLGLINTIRYLEKVNDEIGALQPQNLILELNLSHLRSANSELIAQFVMLQSTLVRTDGRLKIVDANPELKSSFDVVMLDKIIGINYLGQGEEDEDGYSYEEE
;
A
#
# COMPACT_ATOMS: atom_id res chain seq x y z
N MET A 1 3.07 -9.32 11.71
CA MET A 1 2.15 -8.92 10.63
C MET A 1 0.78 -9.58 10.80
N LEU A 2 -0.29 -8.78 10.69
CA LEU A 2 -1.68 -9.27 10.72
C LEU A 2 -2.27 -9.29 9.33
N VAL A 3 -2.93 -10.38 8.96
CA VAL A 3 -3.58 -10.51 7.65
C VAL A 3 -5.02 -10.98 7.79
N THR A 4 -5.93 -10.24 7.17
CA THR A 4 -7.35 -10.57 7.09
C THR A 4 -7.72 -10.74 5.62
N ARG A 5 -8.27 -11.89 5.27
CA ARG A 5 -8.58 -12.24 3.87
C ARG A 5 -10.07 -12.49 3.73
N THR A 6 -10.64 -11.85 2.72
CA THR A 6 -11.94 -12.15 2.14
C THR A 6 -11.74 -12.46 0.66
N ASP A 7 -12.77 -12.97 -0.01
CA ASP A 7 -12.67 -13.38 -1.43
C ASP A 7 -12.27 -12.20 -2.34
N GLU A 8 -12.68 -10.98 -1.99
CA GLU A 8 -12.47 -9.78 -2.82
C GLU A 8 -11.45 -8.79 -2.24
N LYS A 9 -11.07 -8.95 -0.96
CA LYS A 9 -10.22 -7.99 -0.26
C LYS A 9 -9.27 -8.65 0.73
N TRP A 10 -7.98 -8.36 0.59
CA TRP A 10 -6.93 -8.81 1.49
C TRP A 10 -6.34 -7.59 2.20
N ASN A 11 -6.37 -7.61 3.52
CA ASN A 11 -5.78 -6.56 4.36
C ASN A 11 -4.50 -7.11 4.99
N VAL A 12 -3.40 -6.39 4.84
CA VAL A 12 -2.11 -6.71 5.44
C VAL A 12 -1.68 -5.52 6.28
N THR A 13 -1.52 -5.73 7.58
CA THR A 13 -1.06 -4.70 8.51
C THR A 13 0.37 -5.00 8.93
N ILE A 14 1.27 -4.08 8.62
CA ILE A 14 2.65 -4.11 9.13
C ILE A 14 2.62 -3.70 10.59
N GLU A 15 3.10 -4.58 11.46
CA GLU A 15 3.21 -4.29 12.88
C GLU A 15 4.60 -3.75 13.22
N GLU A 16 4.75 -3.05 14.34
CA GLU A 16 6.03 -2.46 14.77
C GLU A 16 7.17 -3.49 14.85
N GLN A 17 6.84 -4.71 15.27
CA GLN A 17 7.78 -5.84 15.34
C GLN A 17 8.35 -6.27 13.98
N ASP A 18 7.60 -6.07 12.89
CA ASP A 18 8.03 -6.43 11.54
C ASP A 18 9.14 -5.50 11.00
N ASN A 19 9.39 -4.39 11.70
CA ASN A 19 10.42 -3.40 11.39
C ASN A 19 11.78 -3.68 12.07
N GLN A 20 11.85 -4.59 13.05
CA GLN A 20 13.03 -4.77 13.93
C GLN A 20 14.27 -5.34 13.23
N LEU A 21 14.13 -5.87 12.00
CA LEU A 21 15.23 -6.44 11.20
C LEU A 21 15.43 -5.73 9.86
N GLY A 22 15.33 -4.39 9.85
CA GLY A 22 15.57 -3.62 8.63
C GLY A 22 14.59 -3.95 7.50
N LEU A 23 13.33 -4.21 7.84
CA LEU A 23 12.23 -4.53 6.93
C LEU A 23 12.32 -5.88 6.21
N ILE A 24 13.35 -6.71 6.49
CA ILE A 24 13.54 -8.01 5.82
C ILE A 24 12.30 -8.92 5.97
N ASN A 25 11.72 -8.97 7.17
CA ASN A 25 10.53 -9.78 7.43
C ASN A 25 9.33 -9.27 6.63
N THR A 26 9.17 -7.96 6.56
CA THR A 26 8.12 -7.30 5.75
C THR A 26 8.30 -7.64 4.27
N ILE A 27 9.51 -7.49 3.73
CA ILE A 27 9.82 -7.78 2.32
C ILE A 27 9.49 -9.24 1.99
N ARG A 28 10.02 -10.19 2.76
CA ARG A 28 9.77 -11.63 2.54
C ARG A 28 8.30 -12.00 2.62
N TYR A 29 7.56 -11.32 3.50
CA TYR A 29 6.12 -11.55 3.58
C TYR A 29 5.39 -11.05 2.34
N LEU A 30 5.72 -9.85 1.87
CA LEU A 30 5.13 -9.28 0.66
C LEU A 30 5.47 -10.11 -0.58
N GLU A 31 6.68 -10.65 -0.66
CA GLU A 31 7.07 -11.61 -1.71
C GLU A 31 6.16 -12.85 -1.68
N LYS A 32 5.95 -13.43 -0.50
CA LYS A 32 5.05 -14.59 -0.35
C LYS A 32 3.61 -14.26 -0.73
N VAL A 33 3.11 -13.08 -0.37
CA VAL A 33 1.78 -12.60 -0.80
C VAL A 33 1.72 -12.46 -2.32
N ASN A 34 2.76 -11.89 -2.93
CA ASN A 34 2.84 -11.73 -4.37
C ASN A 34 2.82 -13.08 -5.09
N ASP A 35 3.60 -14.05 -4.60
CA ASP A 35 3.62 -15.42 -5.13
C ASP A 35 2.25 -16.10 -5.01
N GLU A 36 1.57 -15.89 -3.87
CA GLU A 36 0.25 -16.45 -3.63
C GLU A 36 -0.81 -15.84 -4.57
N ILE A 37 -0.80 -14.53 -4.76
CA ILE A 37 -1.68 -13.85 -5.74
C ILE A 37 -1.37 -14.33 -7.15
N GLY A 38 -0.08 -14.46 -7.50
CA GLY A 38 0.35 -14.97 -8.81
C GLY A 38 -0.10 -16.41 -9.09
N ALA A 39 -0.14 -17.25 -8.05
CA ALA A 39 -0.59 -18.63 -8.14
C ALA A 39 -2.13 -18.76 -8.20
N LEU A 40 -2.85 -18.01 -7.35
CA LEU A 40 -4.31 -18.05 -7.28
C LEU A 40 -5.00 -17.29 -8.42
N GLN A 41 -4.33 -16.26 -8.95
CA GLN A 41 -4.87 -15.31 -9.93
C GLN A 41 -6.30 -14.82 -9.62
N PRO A 42 -6.51 -14.24 -8.41
CA PRO A 42 -7.83 -13.80 -7.99
C PRO A 42 -8.29 -12.60 -8.81
N GLN A 43 -9.51 -12.68 -9.32
CA GLN A 43 -10.14 -11.62 -10.12
C GLN A 43 -10.57 -10.46 -9.22
N ASN A 44 -10.29 -9.21 -9.63
CA ASN A 44 -10.72 -7.98 -8.95
C ASN A 44 -10.27 -7.86 -7.48
N LEU A 45 -9.17 -8.51 -7.09
CA LEU A 45 -8.69 -8.47 -5.71
C LEU A 45 -8.23 -7.07 -5.30
N ILE A 46 -8.71 -6.58 -4.17
CA ILE A 46 -8.18 -5.37 -3.52
C ILE A 46 -7.21 -5.77 -2.42
N LEU A 47 -5.92 -5.48 -2.59
CA LEU A 47 -4.91 -5.64 -1.56
C LEU A 47 -4.70 -4.30 -0.84
N GLU A 48 -5.05 -4.24 0.43
CA GLU A 48 -4.81 -3.07 1.29
C GLU A 48 -3.62 -3.33 2.22
N LEU A 49 -2.58 -2.51 2.08
CA LEU A 49 -1.41 -2.51 2.94
C LEU A 49 -1.51 -1.36 3.94
N ASN A 50 -1.70 -1.70 5.22
CA ASN A 50 -1.65 -0.73 6.30
C ASN A 50 -0.20 -0.53 6.77
N LEU A 51 0.30 0.70 6.61
CA LEU A 51 1.67 1.11 6.92
C LEU A 51 1.77 2.00 8.17
N SER A 52 0.76 1.99 9.04
CA SER A 52 0.68 2.85 10.24
C SER A 52 1.91 2.79 11.14
N HIS A 53 2.56 1.63 11.21
CA HIS A 53 3.77 1.41 12.01
C HIS A 53 5.08 1.50 11.21
N LEU A 54 5.02 1.72 9.89
CA LEU A 54 6.20 1.81 9.03
C LEU A 54 6.77 3.23 9.05
N ARG A 55 8.02 3.38 9.54
CA ARG A 55 8.69 4.69 9.64
C ARG A 55 9.61 5.01 8.47
N SER A 56 10.11 3.99 7.79
CA SER A 56 10.99 4.16 6.63
C SER A 56 10.71 3.07 5.59
N ALA A 57 10.97 3.38 4.34
CA ALA A 57 10.94 2.44 3.23
C ALA A 57 12.28 2.52 2.50
N ASN A 58 12.90 1.35 2.27
CA ASN A 58 14.08 1.24 1.42
C ASN A 58 13.66 0.93 -0.03
N SER A 59 14.62 0.97 -0.95
CA SER A 59 14.38 0.69 -2.37
C SER A 59 13.81 -0.71 -2.62
N GLU A 60 14.20 -1.70 -1.81
CA GLU A 60 13.72 -3.07 -1.92
C GLU A 60 12.22 -3.18 -1.58
N LEU A 61 11.79 -2.58 -0.46
CA LEU A 61 10.37 -2.54 -0.09
C LEU A 61 9.52 -1.80 -1.13
N ILE A 62 10.03 -0.68 -1.66
CA ILE A 62 9.36 0.06 -2.73
C ILE A 62 9.22 -0.80 -3.99
N ALA A 63 10.26 -1.54 -4.37
CA ALA A 63 10.21 -2.46 -5.50
C ALA A 63 9.15 -3.56 -5.29
N GLN A 64 8.99 -4.05 -4.06
CA GLN A 64 7.93 -5.02 -3.74
C GLN A 64 6.53 -4.44 -3.93
N PHE A 65 6.28 -3.19 -3.57
CA PHE A 65 4.98 -2.54 -3.83
C PHE A 65 4.67 -2.46 -5.33
N VAL A 66 5.67 -2.10 -6.14
CA VAL A 66 5.52 -2.05 -7.60
C VAL A 66 5.27 -3.44 -8.19
N MET A 67 5.98 -4.46 -7.70
CA MET A 67 5.79 -5.85 -8.13
C MET A 67 4.38 -6.35 -7.79
N LEU A 68 3.90 -6.12 -6.56
CA LEU A 68 2.55 -6.47 -6.14
C LEU A 68 1.48 -5.81 -7.00
N GLN A 69 1.61 -4.50 -7.26
CA GLN A 69 0.68 -3.78 -8.11
C GLN A 69 0.68 -4.32 -9.54
N SER A 70 1.86 -4.62 -10.10
CA SER A 70 1.97 -5.25 -11.42
C SER A 70 1.30 -6.62 -11.48
N THR A 71 1.39 -7.44 -10.42
CA THR A 71 0.71 -8.73 -10.35
C THR A 71 -0.79 -8.57 -10.26
N LEU A 72 -1.28 -7.65 -9.42
CA LEU A 72 -2.71 -7.40 -9.22
C LEU A 72 -3.39 -6.84 -10.48
N VAL A 73 -2.75 -5.92 -11.19
CA VAL A 73 -3.30 -5.34 -12.44
C VAL A 73 -3.55 -6.40 -13.51
N ARG A 74 -2.79 -7.51 -13.53
CA ARG A 74 -3.00 -8.61 -14.48
C ARG A 74 -4.31 -9.38 -14.25
N THR A 75 -4.90 -9.23 -13.06
CA THR A 75 -6.14 -9.91 -12.67
C THR A 75 -7.25 -8.90 -12.35
N ASP A 76 -7.16 -7.69 -12.92
CA ASP A 76 -8.06 -6.55 -12.66
C ASP A 76 -8.13 -6.12 -11.18
N GLY A 77 -7.18 -6.58 -10.36
CA GLY A 77 -7.02 -6.20 -8.97
C GLY A 77 -6.31 -4.86 -8.79
N ARG A 78 -6.23 -4.40 -7.54
CA ARG A 78 -5.62 -3.11 -7.17
C ARG A 78 -4.91 -3.17 -5.82
N LEU A 79 -3.75 -2.55 -5.75
CA LEU A 79 -3.04 -2.26 -4.51
C LEU A 79 -3.50 -0.90 -3.95
N LYS A 80 -3.76 -0.86 -2.66
CA LYS A 80 -3.98 0.36 -1.88
C LYS A 80 -3.05 0.37 -0.69
N ILE A 81 -2.42 1.51 -0.43
CA ILE A 81 -1.64 1.76 0.77
C ILE A 81 -2.46 2.68 1.65
N VAL A 82 -2.65 2.30 2.92
CA VAL A 82 -3.41 3.07 3.90
C VAL A 82 -2.55 3.33 5.13
N ASP A 83 -2.88 4.42 5.83
CA ASP A 83 -2.17 4.86 7.03
C ASP A 83 -0.66 4.98 6.82
N ALA A 84 -0.21 5.46 5.66
CA ALA A 84 1.21 5.69 5.43
C ALA A 84 1.72 6.85 6.28
N ASN A 85 2.83 6.68 7.00
CA ASN A 85 3.49 7.79 7.67
C ASN A 85 3.90 8.86 6.64
N PRO A 86 3.57 10.16 6.84
CA PRO A 86 3.99 11.25 5.95
C PRO A 86 5.49 11.32 5.66
N GLU A 87 6.34 10.83 6.57
CA GLU A 87 7.79 10.72 6.35
C GLU A 87 8.14 9.83 5.14
N LEU A 88 7.28 8.86 4.81
CA LEU A 88 7.43 8.00 3.63
C LEU A 88 7.13 8.73 2.32
N LYS A 89 6.46 9.88 2.37
CA LYS A 89 6.04 10.62 1.18
C LYS A 89 7.21 10.94 0.26
N SER A 90 8.31 11.44 0.81
CA SER A 90 9.49 11.77 0.01
C SER A 90 10.07 10.53 -0.68
N SER A 91 10.06 9.37 -0.04
CA SER A 91 10.55 8.13 -0.65
C SER A 91 9.64 7.64 -1.79
N PHE A 92 8.33 7.85 -1.65
CA PHE A 92 7.35 7.45 -2.67
C PHE A 92 7.30 8.43 -3.85
N ASP A 93 7.41 9.73 -3.60
CA ASP A 93 7.40 10.77 -4.63
C ASP A 93 8.59 10.65 -5.59
N VAL A 94 9.78 10.27 -5.09
CA VAL A 94 11.00 10.11 -5.91
C VAL A 94 10.80 9.08 -7.03
N VAL A 95 9.97 8.06 -6.80
CA VAL A 95 9.63 7.03 -7.77
C VAL A 95 8.22 7.19 -8.36
N MET A 96 7.55 8.31 -8.04
CA MET A 96 6.16 8.59 -8.43
C MET A 96 5.20 7.45 -8.10
N LEU A 97 5.37 6.83 -6.92
CA LEU A 97 4.60 5.65 -6.52
C LEU A 97 3.09 5.96 -6.41
N ASP A 98 2.76 7.19 -6.01
CA ASP A 98 1.42 7.76 -5.91
C ASP A 98 0.67 7.79 -7.26
N LYS A 99 1.39 7.78 -8.39
CA LYS A 99 0.79 7.71 -9.73
C LYS A 99 0.39 6.30 -10.13
N ILE A 100 0.91 5.29 -9.43
CA ILE A 100 0.77 3.87 -9.78
C ILE A 100 -0.13 3.16 -8.77
N ILE A 101 -0.08 3.57 -7.50
CA ILE A 101 -0.76 2.96 -6.36
C ILE A 101 -1.51 4.07 -5.61
N GLY A 102 -2.74 3.79 -5.17
CA GLY A 102 -3.45 4.71 -4.28
C GLY A 102 -2.83 4.69 -2.89
N ILE A 103 -2.35 5.83 -2.40
CA ILE A 103 -1.67 5.97 -1.10
C ILE A 103 -2.41 7.00 -0.24
N ASN A 104 -2.91 6.56 0.91
CA ASN A 104 -3.50 7.42 1.93
C ASN A 104 -2.52 7.60 3.08
N TYR A 105 -2.16 8.84 3.40
CA TYR A 105 -1.25 9.16 4.50
C TYR A 105 -1.99 9.38 5.82
N LEU A 106 -1.37 9.01 6.93
CA LEU A 106 -1.87 9.30 8.28
C LEU A 106 -2.11 10.80 8.45
N GLY A 107 -3.31 11.15 8.92
CA GLY A 107 -3.68 12.55 9.19
C GLY A 107 -4.05 13.37 7.96
N GLN A 108 -3.98 12.81 6.75
CA GLN A 108 -4.87 13.26 5.68
C GLN A 108 -6.26 12.72 6.05
N GLY A 109 -7.08 13.57 6.67
CA GLY A 109 -8.51 13.33 6.67
C GLY A 109 -8.97 13.14 5.22
N GLU A 110 -10.00 12.34 5.02
CA GLU A 110 -10.77 12.39 3.79
C GLU A 110 -11.23 13.85 3.62
N GLU A 111 -10.44 14.66 2.92
CA GLU A 111 -10.95 15.90 2.34
C GLU A 111 -11.85 15.43 1.21
N ASP A 112 -13.09 15.13 1.58
CA ASP A 112 -14.21 15.05 0.67
C ASP A 112 -14.13 16.30 -0.22
N GLU A 113 -13.95 16.07 -1.52
CA GLU A 113 -14.33 17.02 -2.56
C GLU A 113 -15.74 17.51 -2.26
N ASP A 114 -15.90 18.76 -1.79
CA ASP A 114 -16.96 19.69 -2.18
C ASP A 114 -16.92 20.93 -1.29
N GLY A 115 -16.20 21.95 -1.75
CA GLY A 115 -16.09 23.24 -1.07
C GLY A 115 -15.82 24.40 -2.02
N TYR A 116 -16.38 24.38 -3.24
CA TYR A 116 -16.37 25.56 -4.11
C TYR A 116 -17.34 26.61 -3.55
N SER A 117 -16.87 27.46 -2.64
CA SER A 117 -17.52 28.75 -2.37
C SER A 117 -17.13 29.72 -3.47
N TYR A 118 -18.01 29.92 -4.45
CA TYR A 118 -17.96 31.14 -5.26
C TYR A 118 -18.41 32.30 -4.38
N GLU A 119 -17.47 33.10 -3.88
CA GLU A 119 -17.78 34.46 -3.47
C GLU A 119 -17.80 35.32 -4.74
N GLU A 120 -19.00 35.59 -5.26
CA GLU A 120 -19.23 36.73 -6.16
C GLU A 120 -19.33 38.00 -5.30
N GLU A 121 -18.41 38.94 -5.49
CA GLU A 121 -18.62 40.38 -5.25
C GLU A 121 -18.73 41.12 -6.57
#